data_AF-A0A1J4YUU1-F1
#
_entry.id   AF-A0A1J4YUU1-F1
#
_cell.length_a   1.000
_cell.length_b   1.000
_cell.length_c   1.000
_cell.angle_alpha   90.00
_cell.angle_beta   90.00
_cell.angle_gamma   90.00
#
_symmetry.space_group_name_H-M   'P 1'
#
loop_
_entity.id
_entity.type
_entity.pdbx_description
1 polymer ?
#
loop_
_entity_poly.entity_id
_entity_poly.type
_entity_poly.pdbx_seq_one_letter_code
_entity_poly.pdbx_strand_id
1 'polypeptide(L)'
;MIGRVRADLLHMKISKPKILLGIPIALLSLEAYIGILFGYFFANFFSKILPSFSFNIKNYRLHVHHWFMGTIAVMLTIFLNLSPLIRPISLGFFGGVIFQGISSYPDWHKILIRVK
;
A
#
# COMPACT_ATOMS: atom_id res chain seq x y z
N MET A 1 -14.34 -16.69 -20.59
CA MET A 1 -13.99 -15.55 -19.71
C MET A 1 -12.64 -15.71 -18.99
N ILE A 2 -11.83 -16.72 -19.33
CA ILE A 2 -10.58 -17.10 -18.61
C ILE A 2 -9.32 -16.41 -19.19
N GLY A 3 -9.38 -15.90 -20.43
CA GLY A 3 -8.22 -15.33 -21.13
C GLY A 3 -7.80 -13.91 -20.68
N ARG A 4 -8.71 -13.13 -20.07
CA ARG A 4 -8.44 -11.72 -19.74
C ARG A 4 -7.68 -11.56 -18.41
N VAL A 5 -7.86 -12.49 -17.46
CA VAL A 5 -7.14 -12.52 -16.17
C VAL A 5 -5.64 -12.79 -16.37
N ARG A 6 -5.28 -13.52 -17.43
CA ARG A 6 -3.88 -13.93 -17.70
C ARG A 6 -3.01 -12.79 -18.25
N ALA A 7 -3.60 -11.79 -18.91
CA ALA A 7 -2.86 -10.69 -19.51
C ALA A 7 -2.38 -9.66 -18.47
N ASP A 8 -3.19 -9.40 -17.45
CA ASP A 8 -2.85 -8.43 -16.38
C ASP A 8 -1.73 -8.95 -15.46
N LEU A 9 -1.54 -10.27 -15.38
CA LEU A 9 -0.49 -10.92 -14.59
C LEU A 9 0.90 -10.87 -15.26
N LEU A 10 0.99 -10.60 -16.56
CA LEU A 10 2.23 -10.74 -17.35
C LEU A 10 3.14 -9.50 -17.35
N HIS A 11 2.71 -8.37 -16.78
CA HIS A 11 3.49 -7.12 -16.74
C HIS A 11 3.76 -6.59 -15.33
N MET A 12 3.83 -7.46 -14.32
CA MET A 12 4.28 -7.05 -12.99
C MET A 12 5.80 -6.86 -12.98
N LYS A 13 6.26 -5.72 -13.51
CA LYS A 13 7.67 -5.29 -13.45
C LYS A 13 7.95 -4.91 -12.00
N ILE A 14 8.49 -5.85 -11.22
CA ILE A 14 8.87 -5.61 -9.82
C ILE A 14 9.93 -4.50 -9.80
N SER A 15 9.52 -3.31 -9.38
CA SER A 15 10.39 -2.19 -9.05
C SER A 15 11.35 -2.63 -7.94
N LYS A 16 12.65 -2.33 -8.07
CA LYS A 16 13.64 -2.64 -7.04
C LYS A 16 13.17 -2.03 -5.70
N PRO A 17 13.19 -2.79 -4.58
CA PRO A 17 12.69 -2.28 -3.31
C PRO A 17 13.48 -1.04 -2.91
N LYS A 18 12.83 0.12 -2.91
CA LYS A 18 13.44 1.41 -2.54
C LYS A 18 13.50 1.61 -1.02
N ILE A 19 13.57 0.51 -0.25
CA ILE A 19 13.57 0.47 1.21
C ILE A 19 14.75 1.28 1.80
N LEU A 20 15.85 1.39 1.06
CA LEU A 20 17.03 2.19 1.45
C LEU A 20 16.71 3.68 1.66
N LEU A 21 15.61 4.20 1.08
CA LEU A 21 15.13 5.56 1.34
C LEU A 21 14.65 5.76 2.80
N GLY A 22 14.39 4.68 3.54
CA GLY A 22 13.97 4.73 4.94
C GLY A 22 15.12 4.79 5.95
N ILE A 23 16.39 4.73 5.52
CA ILE A 23 17.55 4.73 6.44
C ILE A 23 17.60 5.96 7.36
N PRO A 24 17.31 7.20 6.90
CA PRO A 24 17.26 8.36 7.79
C PRO A 24 16.21 8.24 8.91
N ILE A 25 15.13 7.49 8.67
CA ILE A 25 14.07 7.28 9.66
C ILE A 25 14.57 6.37 10.80
N ALA A 26 15.48 5.44 10.51
CA ALA A 26 16.10 4.58 11.52
C ALA A 26 16.90 5.38 12.56
N LEU A 27 17.47 6.51 12.16
CA LEU A 27 18.21 7.41 13.06
C LEU A 27 17.28 8.21 13.99
N LEU A 28 16.03 8.43 13.59
CA LEU A 28 15.04 9.17 14.38
C LEU A 28 14.28 8.23 15.34
N SER A 29 13.91 7.04 14.87
CA SER A 29 13.19 6.05 15.67
C SER A 29 13.39 4.64 15.12
N LEU A 30 14.11 3.82 15.89
CA LEU A 30 14.29 2.40 15.57
C LEU A 30 12.95 1.66 15.50
N GLU A 31 12.02 1.96 16.41
CA GLU A 31 10.68 1.37 16.43
C GLU A 31 9.90 1.68 15.14
N ALA A 32 9.91 2.94 14.71
CA ALA A 32 9.24 3.33 13.47
C ALA A 32 9.89 2.65 12.26
N TYR A 33 11.22 2.55 12.23
CA TYR A 33 11.93 1.86 11.14
C TYR A 33 11.61 0.36 11.07
N ILE A 34 11.60 -0.35 12.21
CA ILE A 34 11.16 -1.75 12.28
C ILE A 34 9.71 -1.87 11.81
N GLY A 35 8.84 -0.95 12.25
CA GLY A 35 7.47 -0.85 11.77
C GLY A 35 7.40 -0.75 10.24
N ILE A 36 8.15 0.18 9.64
CA ILE A 36 8.20 0.39 8.18
C ILE A 36 8.65 -0.87 7.45
N LEU A 37 9.71 -1.52 7.90
CA LEU A 37 10.17 -2.78 7.30
C LEU A 37 9.07 -3.83 7.35
N PHE A 38 8.49 -4.04 8.54
CA PHE A 38 7.44 -5.02 8.72
C PHE A 38 6.22 -4.73 7.85
N GLY A 39 5.75 -3.48 7.84
CA GLY A 39 4.62 -3.04 7.01
C GLY A 39 4.87 -3.19 5.51
N TYR A 40 6.08 -2.89 5.04
CA TYR A 40 6.45 -3.06 3.64
C TYR A 40 6.40 -4.54 3.23
N PHE A 41 7.04 -5.42 3.98
CA PHE A 41 7.05 -6.85 3.66
C PHE A 41 5.68 -7.47 3.81
N PHE A 42 4.91 -7.05 4.82
CA PHE A 42 3.53 -7.45 5.02
C PHE A 42 2.68 -7.10 3.79
N ALA A 43 2.69 -5.83 3.36
CA ALA A 43 1.96 -5.40 2.18
C ALA A 43 2.39 -6.15 0.91
N ASN A 44 3.68 -6.37 0.72
CA ASN A 44 4.21 -7.12 -0.43
C ASN A 44 3.85 -8.61 -0.41
N PHE A 45 3.69 -9.21 0.76
CA PHE A 45 3.24 -10.59 0.89
C PHE A 45 1.75 -10.69 0.54
N PHE A 46 0.92 -9.84 1.14
CA PHE A 46 -0.52 -9.87 0.92
C PHE A 46 -0.94 -9.40 -0.47
N SER A 47 -0.21 -8.47 -1.09
CA SER A 47 -0.55 -8.01 -2.45
C SER A 47 -0.37 -9.08 -3.52
N LYS A 48 0.34 -10.16 -3.21
CA LYS A 48 0.53 -11.33 -4.10
C LYS A 48 -0.54 -12.41 -3.88
N ILE A 49 -1.17 -12.43 -2.71
CA ILE A 49 -2.11 -13.48 -2.30
C ILE A 49 -3.55 -12.99 -2.45
N LEU A 50 -3.81 -11.75 -2.06
CA LEU A 50 -5.15 -11.17 -2.08
C LEU A 50 -5.41 -10.50 -3.42
N PRO A 51 -6.56 -10.79 -4.07
CA PRO A 51 -6.97 -10.07 -5.26
C PRO A 51 -7.18 -8.59 -4.92
N SER A 52 -6.83 -7.72 -5.86
CA SER A 52 -7.05 -6.30 -5.68
C SER A 52 -8.54 -5.97 -5.67
N PHE A 53 -8.90 -5.01 -4.83
CA PHE A 53 -10.29 -4.64 -4.65
C PHE A 53 -10.69 -3.65 -5.74
N SER A 54 -11.57 -4.08 -6.65
CA SER A 54 -12.05 -3.23 -7.74
C SER A 54 -13.56 -3.28 -7.89
N PHE A 55 -14.15 -2.11 -8.09
CA PHE A 55 -15.59 -1.96 -8.30
C PHE A 55 -15.85 -1.20 -9.60
N ASN A 56 -16.86 -1.63 -10.36
CA ASN A 56 -17.32 -0.89 -11.51
C ASN A 56 -18.52 -0.01 -11.09
N ILE A 57 -18.41 1.29 -11.34
CA ILE A 57 -19.45 2.30 -11.12
C ILE A 57 -19.74 2.93 -12.48
N LYS A 58 -20.81 2.51 -13.15
CA LYS A 58 -21.16 2.91 -14.52
C LYS A 58 -19.96 2.73 -15.48
N ASN A 59 -19.46 3.83 -16.05
CA ASN A 59 -18.33 3.84 -16.99
C ASN A 59 -16.99 4.04 -16.28
N TYR A 60 -16.91 3.84 -14.97
CA TYR A 60 -15.69 3.98 -14.18
C TYR A 60 -15.41 2.70 -13.41
N ARG A 61 -14.14 2.37 -13.27
CA ARG A 61 -13.63 1.33 -12.39
C ARG A 61 -12.84 2.00 -11.28
N LEU A 62 -13.28 1.80 -10.05
CA LEU A 62 -12.55 2.17 -8.85
C LEU A 62 -11.60 1.02 -8.51
N HIS A 63 -10.30 1.27 -8.54
CA HIS A 63 -9.28 0.33 -8.09
C HIS A 63 -8.74 0.83 -6.75
N VAL A 64 -9.11 0.14 -5.67
CA VAL A 64 -8.71 0.51 -4.33
C VAL A 64 -7.35 -0.12 -4.05
N HIS A 65 -6.32 0.71 -4.14
CA HIS A 65 -4.97 0.32 -3.75
C HIS A 65 -4.86 0.26 -2.23
N HIS A 66 -4.10 -0.71 -1.70
CA HIS A 66 -3.89 -0.87 -0.26
C HIS A 66 -3.19 0.33 0.38
N TRP A 67 -2.38 1.09 -0.37
CA TRP A 67 -1.80 2.34 0.15
C TRP A 67 -2.89 3.35 0.54
N PHE A 68 -3.98 3.43 -0.23
CA PHE A 68 -5.09 4.33 0.05
C PHE A 68 -5.84 3.92 1.33
N MET A 69 -6.06 2.61 1.51
CA MET A 69 -6.65 2.06 2.72
C MET A 69 -5.75 2.30 3.95
N GLY A 70 -4.44 2.11 3.79
CA GLY A 70 -3.45 2.42 4.84
C GLY A 70 -3.50 3.89 5.26
N THR A 71 -3.59 4.82 4.30
CA THR A 71 -3.72 6.26 4.59
C THR A 71 -5.00 6.56 5.35
N ILE A 72 -6.15 5.99 4.94
CA ILE A 72 -7.42 6.17 5.64
C ILE A 72 -7.32 5.63 7.08
N ALA A 73 -6.72 4.45 7.29
CA ALA A 73 -6.55 3.86 8.61
C ALA A 73 -5.72 4.76 9.55
N VAL A 74 -4.66 5.38 9.05
CA VAL A 74 -3.85 6.35 9.82
C VAL A 74 -4.67 7.60 10.15
N MET A 75 -5.38 8.18 9.17
CA MET A 75 -6.21 9.37 9.39
C MET A 75 -7.31 9.10 10.44
N LEU A 76 -7.99 7.96 10.35
CA LEU A 76 -9.02 7.55 11.32
C LEU A 76 -8.42 7.34 12.72
N THR A 77 -7.26 6.72 12.80
CA THR A 77 -6.54 6.53 14.07
C THR A 77 -6.26 7.85 14.77
N ILE A 78 -5.79 8.85 14.02
CA ILE A 78 -5.50 10.19 14.53
C ILE A 78 -6.80 10.89 14.92
N PHE A 79 -7.81 10.86 14.05
CA PHE A 79 -9.09 11.54 14.28
C PHE A 79 -9.86 10.99 15.49
N LEU A 80 -9.84 9.67 15.68
CA LEU A 80 -10.49 8.99 16.79
C LEU A 80 -9.61 8.91 18.05
N ASN A 81 -8.41 9.51 18.00
CA ASN A 81 -7.43 9.53 19.08
C ASN A 81 -7.12 8.14 19.68
N LEU A 82 -6.98 7.14 18.80
CA LEU A 82 -6.73 5.75 19.19
C LEU A 82 -5.26 5.58 19.63
N SER A 83 -4.99 5.92 20.89
CA SER A 83 -3.65 5.97 21.51
C SER A 83 -2.72 4.77 21.19
N PRO A 84 -3.17 3.48 21.21
CA PRO A 84 -2.29 2.35 20.89
C PRO A 84 -1.79 2.35 19.43
N LEU A 85 -2.57 2.89 18.51
CA LEU A 85 -2.27 2.93 17.07
C LEU A 85 -1.41 4.15 16.69
N ILE A 86 -1.26 5.13 17.59
CA ILE A 86 -0.41 6.32 17.41
C ILE A 86 1.06 6.03 17.82
N ARG A 87 1.37 4.81 18.31
CA ARG A 87 2.74 4.42 18.63
C ARG A 87 3.65 4.45 17.39
N PRO A 88 4.95 4.81 17.55
CA PRO A 88 5.90 4.89 16.43
C PRO A 88 5.95 3.63 15.57
N ILE A 89 5.92 2.44 16.18
CA ILE A 89 5.92 1.17 15.47
C ILE A 89 4.66 0.98 14.60
N SER A 90 3.48 1.38 15.10
CA SER A 90 2.19 1.26 14.40
C SER A 90 2.13 2.22 13.22
N LEU A 91 2.53 3.48 13.44
CA LEU A 91 2.63 4.48 12.36
C LEU A 91 3.69 4.08 11.32
N GLY A 92 4.81 3.54 11.78
CA GLY A 92 5.83 2.96 10.91
C GLY A 92 5.27 1.83 10.06
N PHE A 93 4.52 0.90 10.66
CA PHE A 93 3.85 -0.18 9.94
C PHE A 93 2.93 0.33 8.82
N PHE A 94 2.01 1.24 9.13
CA PHE A 94 1.15 1.82 8.10
C PHE A 94 1.95 2.60 7.05
N GLY A 95 2.99 3.33 7.46
CA GLY A 95 3.92 4.00 6.55
C GLY A 95 4.60 3.02 5.58
N GLY A 96 5.04 1.87 6.07
CA GLY A 96 5.61 0.79 5.26
C GLY A 96 4.62 0.22 4.24
N VAL A 97 3.37 -0.02 4.67
CA VAL A 97 2.27 -0.48 3.80
C VAL A 97 1.99 0.53 2.68
N ILE A 98 1.88 1.81 3.03
CA ILE A 98 1.65 2.92 2.08
C ILE A 98 2.82 3.03 1.10
N PHE A 99 4.06 3.05 1.63
CA PHE A 99 5.26 3.18 0.82
C PHE A 99 5.42 2.00 -0.16
N GLN A 100 5.09 0.78 0.25
CA GLN A 100 5.12 -0.37 -0.65
C GLN A 100 4.18 -0.16 -1.84
N GLY A 101 2.94 0.30 -1.60
CA GLY A 101 1.97 0.53 -2.67
C GLY A 101 2.39 1.65 -3.63
N ILE A 102 2.93 2.75 -3.12
CA ILE A 102 3.38 3.88 -3.96
C ILE A 102 4.66 3.53 -4.73
N SER A 103 5.62 2.85 -4.11
CA SER A 103 6.93 2.57 -4.71
C SER A 103 6.94 1.38 -5.68
N SER A 104 5.99 0.46 -5.53
CA SER A 104 5.97 -0.80 -6.28
C SER A 104 5.03 -0.77 -7.49
N TYR A 105 4.00 0.07 -7.48
CA TYR A 105 2.96 0.10 -8.52
C TYR A 105 3.03 1.40 -9.32
N PRO A 106 3.33 1.39 -10.64
CA PRO A 106 3.43 2.61 -11.45
C PRO A 106 2.09 3.33 -11.60
N ASP A 107 0.98 2.62 -11.44
CA ASP A 107 -0.39 3.12 -11.49
C ASP A 107 -0.96 3.45 -10.10
N TRP A 108 -0.11 3.59 -9.06
CA TRP A 108 -0.53 3.89 -7.69
C TRP A 108 -1.48 5.10 -7.60
N HIS A 109 -1.30 6.09 -8.48
CA HIS A 109 -2.09 7.32 -8.55
C HIS A 109 -3.45 7.14 -9.25
N LYS A 110 -3.66 6.01 -9.94
CA LYS A 110 -4.88 5.71 -10.69
C LYS A 110 -5.87 4.96 -9.79
N ILE A 111 -6.57 5.71 -8.94
CA ILE A 111 -7.64 5.15 -8.10
C ILE A 111 -8.95 5.00 -8.90
N LEU A 112 -9.25 5.94 -9.80
CA LEU A 112 -10.44 5.94 -10.64
C LEU A 112 -10.02 5.90 -12.12
N ILE A 113 -10.48 4.89 -12.85
CA ILE A 113 -10.16 4.68 -14.26
C ILE A 113 -11.45 4.63 -15.05
N ARG A 114 -11.56 5.36 -16.17
CA ARG A 114 -12.72 5.24 -17.07
C ARG A 114 -12.64 3.91 -17.83
N VAL A 115 -13.67 3.09 -17.72
CA VAL A 115 -13.84 1.88 -18.53
C VAL A 115 -14.42 2.34 -19.87
N LYS A 116 -13.62 2.20 -20.93
CA LYS A 116 -14.11 2.36 -22.30
C LYS A 116 -14.97 1.18 -22.70
#